data_AF-A0A543IPA9-F1
#
_entry.id   AF-A0A543IPA9-F1
#
_cell.length_a   1.000
_cell.length_b   1.000
_cell.length_c   1.000
_cell.angle_alpha   90.00
_cell.angle_beta   90.00
_cell.angle_gamma   90.00
#
_symmetry.space_group_name_H-M   'P 1'
#
loop_
_entity.id
_entity.type
_entity.pdbx_description
1 polymer ?
#
loop_
_entity_poly.entity_id
_entity_poly.type
_entity_poly.pdbx_seq_one_letter_code
_entity_poly.pdbx_strand_id
1 'polypeptide(L)'
;MAERTEEQLARALKAAASLAPEPAADLALLVAARRRRRRRRRRMQVLLAVTGVVAVIGTAMTAARGAFHFRHPDVVAADPQVNAARPPDGTADAVSFAPARQVWPDAVFRMPAKARDGFAYRPVTALGPTEVLLSAESPTGHHLRLEVYDTTTGTTRVIAKAIVPAAMLKYHVQGWDVDERHIAWYATAERRFGEEVTLFWAVPREGGTARLVHSVSGGPAAQVDRIALTGDGRLAYSTVTGGVFTMPLDGTLDRSTDPAPVPGAEDLHLQQWPWAGDRPAGYGADPGRNQGVVVNLETGERRPVRAAADVRAMRCGPTWCVGERRGDDGLMRAVVQRLDGTQRRELDGLRAYPALDGLIDDRFAVLSVTGGDAAGTGIEVASPPVAVVHDIGTGVTAAVGATEEGGGGSFGRGASSTPSPVLYWNVTGRSGKLEEYWVLNLAAVR
;
A
#
# COMPACT_ATOMS: atom_id res chain seq x y z
N MET A 1 -34.11 -43.00 0.73
CA MET A 1 -32.96 -43.49 1.51
C MET A 1 -32.05 -42.39 2.06
N ALA A 2 -32.24 -41.10 1.74
CA ALA A 2 -31.38 -39.99 2.19
C ALA A 2 -31.78 -39.36 3.55
N GLU A 3 -33.05 -39.45 3.98
CA GLU A 3 -33.49 -38.89 5.28
C GLU A 3 -32.93 -39.66 6.49
N ARG A 4 -32.57 -40.93 6.31
CA ARG A 4 -32.12 -41.79 7.42
C ARG A 4 -30.72 -41.41 7.93
N THR A 5 -29.92 -40.71 7.12
CA THR A 5 -28.54 -40.31 7.41
C THR A 5 -28.43 -38.98 8.15
N GLU A 6 -29.31 -38.00 7.89
CA GLU A 6 -29.29 -36.71 8.60
C GLU A 6 -29.79 -36.85 10.03
N GLU A 7 -30.83 -37.66 10.26
CA GLU A 7 -31.31 -37.93 11.62
C GLU A 7 -30.30 -38.71 12.47
N GLN A 8 -29.48 -39.56 11.85
CA GLN A 8 -28.40 -40.27 12.52
C GLN A 8 -27.25 -39.32 12.87
N LEU A 9 -26.92 -38.37 11.98
CA LEU A 9 -25.93 -37.33 12.24
C LEU A 9 -26.39 -36.37 13.35
N ALA A 10 -27.64 -35.94 13.32
CA ALA A 10 -28.23 -35.09 14.34
C ALA A 10 -28.26 -35.78 15.71
N ARG A 11 -28.57 -37.08 15.76
CA ARG A 11 -28.50 -37.89 16.99
C ARG A 11 -27.07 -38.06 17.49
N ALA A 12 -26.11 -38.30 16.60
CA ALA A 12 -24.69 -38.43 16.98
C ALA A 12 -24.12 -37.13 17.55
N LEU A 13 -24.44 -35.98 16.93
CA LEU A 13 -24.02 -34.66 17.42
C LEU A 13 -24.67 -34.31 18.77
N LYS A 14 -25.95 -34.65 18.95
CA LYS A 14 -26.66 -34.43 20.23
C LYS A 14 -26.12 -35.32 21.35
N ALA A 15 -25.75 -36.57 21.04
CA ALA A 15 -25.09 -37.48 21.97
C ALA A 15 -23.67 -37.00 22.35
N ALA A 16 -22.92 -36.46 21.39
CA ALA A 16 -21.61 -35.86 21.64
C ALA A 16 -21.69 -34.59 22.50
N ALA A 17 -22.71 -33.75 22.29
CA ALA A 17 -22.94 -32.55 23.09
C ALA A 17 -23.31 -32.88 24.55
N SER A 18 -24.03 -33.98 24.80
CA SER A 18 -24.35 -34.44 26.17
C SER A 18 -23.17 -35.07 26.92
N LEU A 19 -22.07 -35.39 26.23
CA LEU A 19 -20.84 -35.92 26.83
C LEU A 19 -19.78 -34.82 27.05
N ALA A 20 -20.04 -33.58 26.62
CA ALA A 20 -19.15 -32.47 26.86
C ALA A 20 -19.18 -32.07 28.35
N PRO A 21 -18.04 -31.99 29.04
CA PRO A 21 -18.01 -31.58 30.44
C PRO A 21 -18.50 -30.13 30.58
N GLU A 22 -19.41 -29.91 31.54
CA GLU A 22 -19.91 -28.58 31.91
C GLU A 22 -18.73 -27.62 32.16
N PRO A 23 -18.73 -26.42 31.54
CA PRO A 23 -17.64 -25.48 31.73
C PRO A 23 -17.60 -25.05 33.19
N ALA A 24 -16.48 -25.35 33.86
CA ALA A 24 -16.26 -24.94 35.25
C ALA A 24 -16.56 -23.44 35.40
N ALA A 25 -17.47 -23.10 36.33
CA ALA A 25 -18.06 -21.77 36.53
C ALA A 25 -17.02 -20.64 36.76
N ASP A 26 -15.75 -20.99 36.96
CA ASP A 26 -14.65 -20.08 37.25
C ASP A 26 -14.02 -19.45 35.98
N LEU A 27 -14.15 -20.07 34.80
CA LEU A 27 -13.57 -19.54 33.55
C LEU A 27 -14.26 -18.26 33.07
N ALA A 28 -15.59 -18.19 33.19
CA ALA A 28 -16.36 -16.99 32.84
C ALA A 28 -16.05 -15.83 33.80
N LEU A 29 -15.84 -16.13 35.09
CA LEU A 29 -15.45 -15.15 36.11
C LEU A 29 -14.02 -14.64 35.89
N LEU A 30 -13.07 -15.51 35.54
CA LEU A 30 -11.69 -15.13 35.21
C LEU A 30 -11.61 -14.27 33.94
N VAL A 31 -12.40 -14.57 32.91
CA VAL A 31 -12.48 -13.76 31.68
C VAL A 31 -13.13 -12.39 31.96
N ALA A 32 -14.18 -12.34 32.77
CA ALA A 32 -14.84 -11.09 33.16
C ALA A 32 -13.94 -10.22 34.06
N ALA A 33 -13.16 -10.83 34.97
CA ALA A 33 -12.18 -10.14 35.81
C ALA A 33 -11.03 -9.55 34.97
N ARG A 34 -10.52 -10.31 33.99
CA ARG A 34 -9.46 -9.86 33.07
C ARG A 34 -9.91 -8.71 32.17
N ARG A 35 -11.17 -8.73 31.68
CA ARG A 35 -11.77 -7.61 30.93
C ARG A 35 -11.93 -6.35 31.78
N ARG A 36 -12.38 -6.47 33.05
CA ARG A 36 -12.51 -5.33 33.98
C ARG A 36 -11.16 -4.71 34.35
N ARG A 37 -10.12 -5.52 34.58
CA ARG A 37 -8.76 -5.05 34.89
C ARG A 37 -8.13 -4.27 33.71
N ARG A 38 -8.36 -4.71 32.46
CA ARG A 38 -7.95 -3.96 31.25
C ARG A 38 -8.68 -2.62 31.10
N ARG A 39 -9.98 -2.56 31.38
CA ARG A 39 -10.75 -1.30 31.32
C ARG A 39 -10.33 -0.29 32.39
N ARG A 40 -10.03 -0.74 33.62
CA ARG A 40 -9.51 0.16 34.68
C ARG A 40 -8.12 0.70 34.36
N ARG A 41 -7.19 -0.13 33.83
CA ARG A 41 -5.86 0.35 33.40
C ARG A 41 -5.92 1.35 32.25
N ARG A 42 -6.86 1.21 31.32
CA ARG A 42 -7.09 2.21 30.25
C ARG A 42 -7.68 3.53 30.76
N ARG A 43 -8.45 3.52 31.85
CA ARG A 43 -9.04 4.75 32.43
C ARG A 43 -8.10 5.51 33.36
N MET A 44 -7.05 4.87 33.90
CA MET A 44 -6.05 5.53 34.74
C MET A 44 -4.88 6.17 33.95
N GLN A 45 -4.90 6.15 32.62
CA GLN A 45 -3.88 6.78 31.76
C GLN A 45 -4.32 8.14 31.16
N VAL A 46 -5.40 8.76 31.67
CA VAL A 46 -5.95 10.04 31.14
C VAL A 46 -6.10 11.13 32.23
N LEU A 47 -5.29 11.08 33.29
CA LEU A 47 -5.28 12.18 34.28
C LEU A 47 -3.83 12.49 34.64
N LEU A 48 -3.24 13.43 33.90
CA LEU A 48 -2.20 14.37 34.34
C LEU A 48 -1.78 15.26 33.15
N ALA A 49 -2.23 16.51 33.16
CA ALA A 49 -1.52 17.74 32.77
C ALA A 49 -2.54 18.80 32.30
N VAL A 50 -2.97 19.65 33.23
CA VAL A 50 -3.63 20.93 32.97
C VAL A 50 -2.68 22.03 33.45
N THR A 51 -2.14 22.80 32.50
CA THR A 51 -1.59 24.18 32.55
C THR A 51 -0.71 24.33 31.30
N GLY A 52 -0.76 25.33 30.41
CA GLY A 52 -1.55 26.53 30.17
C GLY A 52 -0.78 27.34 29.11
N VAL A 53 -1.49 28.16 28.32
CA VAL A 53 -1.01 29.34 27.54
C VAL A 53 -0.74 29.17 26.01
N VAL A 54 -1.63 29.88 25.29
CA VAL A 54 -1.51 30.62 24.01
C VAL A 54 -1.64 29.88 22.67
N ALA A 55 -2.68 30.34 21.96
CA ALA A 55 -3.04 30.00 20.60
C ALA A 55 -2.01 30.46 19.57
N VAL A 56 -1.60 29.54 18.71
CA VAL A 56 -1.23 29.83 17.32
C VAL A 56 -2.10 28.93 16.45
N ILE A 57 -2.98 29.55 15.67
CA ILE A 57 -3.83 28.87 14.69
C ILE A 57 -2.91 28.36 13.58
N GLY A 58 -2.52 27.10 13.68
CA GLY A 58 -1.82 26.36 12.65
C GLY A 58 -2.59 25.08 12.37
N THR A 59 -3.43 25.10 11.33
CA THR A 59 -4.18 23.93 10.87
C THR A 59 -3.21 22.86 10.36
N ALA A 60 -2.94 21.89 11.22
CA ALA A 60 -2.22 20.68 10.88
C ALA A 60 -3.05 19.86 9.89
N MET A 61 -2.60 19.76 8.64
CA MET A 61 -3.10 18.76 7.70
C MET A 61 -2.67 17.39 8.22
N THR A 62 -3.62 16.64 8.78
CA THR A 62 -3.44 15.21 9.05
C THR A 62 -3.29 14.50 7.72
N ALA A 63 -2.05 14.11 7.38
CA ALA A 63 -1.81 13.09 6.37
C ALA A 63 -2.63 11.86 6.74
N ALA A 64 -3.60 11.51 5.90
CA ALA A 64 -4.41 10.31 6.05
C ALA A 64 -3.47 9.10 5.97
N ARG A 65 -3.09 8.60 7.15
CA ARG A 65 -2.41 7.33 7.32
C ARG A 65 -3.43 6.25 6.98
N GLY A 66 -3.29 5.63 5.80
CA GLY A 66 -3.75 4.25 5.59
C GLY A 66 -3.22 3.39 6.75
N ALA A 67 -4.01 2.42 7.19
CA ALA A 67 -3.86 1.72 8.47
C ALA A 67 -2.41 1.31 8.82
N PHE A 68 -1.71 2.21 9.51
CA PHE A 68 -0.43 1.97 10.16
C PHE A 68 -0.55 2.51 11.58
N HIS A 69 -0.71 1.62 12.56
CA HIS A 69 -0.67 1.97 13.97
C HIS A 69 0.77 2.32 14.39
N PHE A 70 1.20 3.55 14.13
CA PHE A 70 2.36 4.12 14.82
C PHE A 70 1.90 4.80 16.12
N ARG A 71 2.25 4.22 17.27
CA ARG A 71 2.45 5.00 18.50
C ARG A 71 3.85 5.60 18.41
N HIS A 72 3.94 6.90 18.18
CA HIS A 72 5.20 7.63 18.30
C HIS A 72 5.50 7.90 19.78
N PRO A 73 6.75 7.71 20.25
CA PRO A 73 7.24 8.41 21.43
C PRO A 73 7.48 9.89 21.08
N ASP A 74 7.28 10.78 22.05
CA ASP A 74 7.49 12.22 21.90
C ASP A 74 8.94 12.52 21.47
N VAL A 75 9.10 13.22 20.34
CA VAL A 75 10.41 13.69 19.85
C VAL A 75 10.67 15.05 20.47
N VAL A 76 11.64 15.08 21.39
CA VAL A 76 12.26 16.33 21.86
C VAL A 76 13.11 16.88 20.71
N ALA A 77 12.82 18.10 20.28
CA ALA A 77 13.63 18.81 19.28
C ALA A 77 15.03 19.09 19.85
N ALA A 78 16.07 18.62 19.17
CA ALA A 78 17.45 19.03 19.42
C ALA A 78 17.86 20.13 18.44
N ASP A 79 18.49 21.17 18.98
CA ASP A 79 19.01 22.37 18.32
C ASP A 79 20.20 22.04 17.40
N PRO A 80 20.34 22.60 16.18
CA PRO A 80 21.43 22.24 15.29
C PRO A 80 22.62 23.18 15.48
N GLN A 81 23.69 22.69 16.12
CA GLN A 81 25.04 23.20 15.88
C GLN A 81 25.90 22.07 15.33
N VAL A 82 26.15 22.11 14.01
CA VAL A 82 27.05 21.18 13.31
C VAL A 82 28.40 21.87 13.12
N ASN A 83 29.39 21.48 13.92
CA ASN A 83 30.78 21.60 13.53
C ASN A 83 31.14 20.37 12.69
N ALA A 84 31.37 20.58 11.39
CA ALA A 84 31.79 19.53 10.48
C ALA A 84 33.23 19.10 10.81
N ALA A 85 33.40 17.91 11.40
CA ALA A 85 34.68 17.23 11.47
C ALA A 85 34.88 16.41 10.19
N ARG A 86 36.06 16.52 9.59
CA ARG A 86 36.51 15.76 8.42
C ARG A 86 36.63 14.27 8.77
N PRO A 87 36.08 13.32 7.99
CA PRO A 87 36.26 11.90 8.28
C PRO A 87 37.71 11.47 7.97
N PRO A 88 38.28 10.53 8.74
CA PRO A 88 39.60 9.97 8.47
C PRO A 88 39.58 9.09 7.20
N ASP A 89 40.62 9.25 6.38
CA ASP A 89 40.85 8.49 5.15
C ASP A 89 40.95 6.98 5.46
N GLY A 90 39.97 6.20 4.99
CA GLY A 90 39.89 4.75 5.20
C GLY A 90 38.49 4.13 5.13
N THR A 91 37.46 4.91 4.80
CA THR A 91 36.08 4.41 4.66
C THR A 91 35.93 3.57 3.39
N ALA A 92 35.37 2.37 3.51
CA ALA A 92 34.85 1.61 2.38
C ALA A 92 34.01 2.51 1.47
N ASP A 93 34.19 2.39 0.15
CA ASP A 93 33.48 3.21 -0.83
C ASP A 93 31.98 3.18 -0.53
N ALA A 94 31.42 4.33 -0.17
CA ALA A 94 30.00 4.46 0.08
C ALA A 94 29.26 4.16 -1.23
N VAL A 95 28.36 3.18 -1.21
CA VAL A 95 27.52 2.87 -2.38
C VAL A 95 26.64 4.09 -2.66
N SER A 96 26.90 4.73 -3.80
CA SER A 96 26.17 5.92 -4.25
C SER A 96 25.48 5.61 -5.58
N PHE A 97 24.21 6.03 -5.69
CA PHE A 97 23.39 5.86 -6.88
C PHE A 97 23.07 7.23 -7.47
N ALA A 98 23.12 7.35 -8.79
CA ALA A 98 22.71 8.57 -9.47
C ALA A 98 21.20 8.85 -9.22
N PRO A 99 20.80 10.11 -9.01
CA PRO A 99 19.39 10.49 -8.88
C PRO A 99 18.56 10.09 -10.11
N ALA A 100 17.30 9.71 -9.90
CA ALA A 100 16.39 9.31 -10.97
C ALA A 100 16.27 10.34 -12.10
N ARG A 101 16.37 11.64 -11.82
CA ARG A 101 16.35 12.70 -12.84
C ARG A 101 17.58 12.72 -13.75
N GLN A 102 18.69 12.15 -13.31
CA GLN A 102 19.91 12.02 -14.12
C GLN A 102 19.86 10.74 -14.95
N VAL A 103 19.32 9.67 -14.37
CA VAL A 103 19.23 8.34 -15.01
C VAL A 103 18.09 8.28 -16.04
N TRP A 104 16.93 8.83 -15.69
CA TRP A 104 15.72 8.87 -16.51
C TRP A 104 15.16 10.31 -16.58
N PRO A 105 15.88 11.24 -17.23
CA PRO A 105 15.51 12.67 -17.24
C PRO A 105 14.11 12.92 -17.82
N ASP A 106 13.72 12.16 -18.84
CA ASP A 106 12.42 12.31 -19.50
C ASP A 106 11.25 11.71 -18.70
N ALA A 107 11.55 10.92 -17.65
CA ALA A 107 10.57 10.26 -16.81
C ALA A 107 10.32 10.96 -15.47
N VAL A 108 11.14 11.96 -15.13
CA VAL A 108 11.08 12.64 -13.84
C VAL A 108 10.66 14.10 -14.00
N PHE A 109 9.61 14.51 -13.30
CA PHE A 109 9.09 15.88 -13.35
C PHE A 109 8.69 16.38 -11.95
N ARG A 110 8.48 17.69 -11.84
CA ARG A 110 7.92 18.33 -10.64
C ARG A 110 6.45 18.64 -10.85
N MET A 111 5.65 18.50 -9.82
CA MET A 111 4.25 18.95 -9.83
C MET A 111 3.88 19.62 -8.51
N PRO A 112 2.93 20.56 -8.50
CA PRO A 112 2.46 21.16 -7.27
C PRO A 112 1.80 20.10 -6.39
N ALA A 113 1.98 20.21 -5.06
CA ALA A 113 1.30 19.33 -4.11
C ALA A 113 -0.15 19.76 -3.83
N LYS A 114 -0.54 20.95 -4.32
CA LYS A 114 -1.90 21.49 -4.18
C LYS A 114 -2.35 22.17 -5.46
N ALA A 115 -3.63 22.02 -5.74
CA ALA A 115 -4.33 22.80 -6.74
C ALA A 115 -4.40 24.28 -6.31
N ARG A 116 -4.67 25.17 -7.27
CA ARG A 116 -4.84 26.61 -7.01
C ARG A 116 -6.00 26.91 -6.06
N ASP A 117 -7.02 26.06 -6.03
CA ASP A 117 -8.18 26.14 -5.13
C ASP A 117 -7.92 25.46 -3.76
N GLY A 118 -6.69 25.01 -3.50
CA GLY A 118 -6.26 24.45 -2.21
C GLY A 118 -6.52 22.96 -2.03
N PHE A 119 -7.09 22.26 -3.02
CA PHE A 119 -7.19 20.80 -2.99
C PHE A 119 -5.80 20.17 -2.96
N ALA A 120 -5.59 19.19 -2.09
CA ALA A 120 -4.33 18.47 -2.01
C ALA A 120 -4.24 17.46 -3.14
N TYR A 121 -3.15 17.52 -3.91
CA TYR A 121 -2.86 16.53 -4.94
C TYR A 121 -2.18 15.31 -4.36
N ARG A 122 -2.55 14.15 -4.89
CA ARG A 122 -1.82 12.90 -4.73
C ARG A 122 -1.71 12.19 -6.08
N PRO A 123 -0.50 11.86 -6.54
CA PRO A 123 -0.33 11.03 -7.74
C PRO A 123 -0.95 9.65 -7.54
N VAL A 124 -1.79 9.22 -8.49
CA VAL A 124 -2.43 7.90 -8.47
C VAL A 124 -1.66 6.92 -9.35
N THR A 125 -1.52 7.24 -10.64
CA THR A 125 -0.92 6.36 -11.64
C THR A 125 -0.64 7.15 -12.91
N ALA A 126 0.26 6.67 -13.76
CA ALA A 126 0.48 7.23 -15.08
C ALA A 126 -0.57 6.67 -16.03
N LEU A 127 -1.21 7.55 -16.81
CA LEU A 127 -2.14 7.18 -17.89
C LEU A 127 -1.40 6.97 -19.22
N GLY A 128 -0.14 7.38 -19.27
CA GLY A 128 0.79 7.27 -20.39
C GLY A 128 2.12 7.96 -20.05
N PRO A 129 3.03 8.12 -21.01
CA PRO A 129 4.34 8.74 -20.77
C PRO A 129 4.28 10.20 -20.29
N THR A 130 3.22 10.93 -20.63
CA THR A 130 3.10 12.37 -20.36
C THR A 130 1.85 12.77 -19.57
N GLU A 131 1.02 11.81 -19.17
CA GLU A 131 -0.21 12.06 -18.42
C GLU A 131 -0.21 11.27 -17.12
N VAL A 132 -0.48 11.95 -16.00
CA VAL A 132 -0.60 11.33 -14.67
C VAL A 132 -1.98 11.62 -14.09
N LEU A 133 -2.67 10.56 -13.65
CA LEU A 133 -3.91 10.68 -12.90
C LEU A 133 -3.60 11.15 -11.48
N LEU A 134 -4.33 12.17 -11.03
CA LEU A 134 -4.26 12.74 -9.70
C LEU A 134 -5.60 12.55 -8.99
N SER A 135 -5.52 12.25 -7.69
CA SER A 135 -6.62 12.57 -6.77
C SER A 135 -6.38 13.96 -6.19
N ALA A 136 -7.40 14.79 -6.28
CA ALA A 136 -7.47 16.10 -5.65
C ALA A 136 -8.49 16.01 -4.51
N GLU A 137 -8.00 16.09 -3.28
CA GLU A 137 -8.82 15.94 -2.07
C GLU A 137 -9.05 17.30 -1.41
N SER A 138 -10.31 17.60 -1.05
CA SER A 138 -10.60 18.85 -0.35
C SER A 138 -9.97 18.84 1.04
N PRO A 139 -9.62 20.03 1.60
CA PRO A 139 -9.13 20.12 2.98
C PRO A 139 -10.11 19.56 4.03
N THR A 140 -11.40 19.47 3.68
CA THR A 140 -12.47 18.90 4.51
C THR A 140 -12.62 17.39 4.35
N GLY A 141 -12.00 16.76 3.35
CA GLY A 141 -12.11 15.32 3.06
C GLY A 141 -13.43 14.86 2.46
N HIS A 142 -14.39 15.78 2.22
CA HIS A 142 -15.73 15.45 1.71
C HIS A 142 -15.87 15.51 0.19
N HIS A 143 -14.89 16.07 -0.51
CA HIS A 143 -14.89 16.16 -1.96
C HIS A 143 -13.62 15.54 -2.52
N LEU A 144 -13.82 14.63 -3.46
CA LEU A 144 -12.78 14.05 -4.28
C LEU A 144 -13.00 14.51 -5.72
N ARG A 145 -11.94 15.03 -6.33
CA ARG A 145 -11.90 15.37 -7.75
C ARG A 145 -10.78 14.58 -8.40
N LEU A 146 -11.03 14.04 -9.58
CA LEU A 146 -10.02 13.38 -10.39
C LEU A 146 -9.54 14.37 -11.44
N GLU A 147 -8.22 14.48 -11.56
CA GLU A 147 -7.57 15.34 -12.53
C GLU A 147 -6.52 14.57 -13.31
N VAL A 148 -6.29 14.99 -14.55
CA VAL A 148 -5.13 14.55 -15.33
C VAL A 148 -4.14 15.69 -15.38
N TYR A 149 -2.90 15.41 -14.98
CA TYR A 149 -1.77 16.31 -15.10
C TYR A 149 -0.98 15.96 -16.37
N ASP A 150 -0.83 16.94 -17.25
CA ASP A 150 0.04 16.85 -18.42
C ASP A 150 1.45 17.31 -18.02
N THR A 151 2.40 16.40 -18.10
CA THR A 151 3.80 16.65 -17.68
C THR A 151 4.57 17.54 -18.65
N THR A 152 4.07 17.70 -19.88
CA THR A 152 4.70 18.54 -20.91
C THR A 152 4.30 20.00 -20.73
N THR A 153 3.02 20.25 -20.46
CA THR A 153 2.48 21.62 -20.30
C THR A 153 2.45 22.09 -18.84
N GLY A 154 2.54 21.16 -17.89
CA GLY A 154 2.41 21.44 -16.46
C GLY A 154 1.00 21.83 -16.03
N THR A 155 -0.02 21.49 -16.85
CA THR A 155 -1.42 21.86 -16.62
C THR A 155 -2.25 20.68 -16.13
N THR A 156 -3.34 20.97 -15.42
CA THR A 156 -4.33 19.96 -15.04
C THR A 156 -5.67 20.18 -15.71
N ARG A 157 -6.38 19.07 -15.97
CA ARG A 157 -7.78 19.07 -16.38
C ARG A 157 -8.60 18.17 -15.46
N VAL A 158 -9.78 18.64 -15.07
CA VAL A 158 -10.72 17.86 -14.27
C VAL A 158 -11.42 16.85 -15.17
N ILE A 159 -11.42 15.58 -14.77
CA ILE A 159 -12.15 14.52 -15.48
C ILE A 159 -13.37 14.03 -14.71
N ALA A 160 -13.33 14.02 -13.38
CA ALA A 160 -14.45 13.54 -12.59
C ALA A 160 -14.55 14.22 -11.23
N LYS A 161 -15.76 14.19 -10.67
CA LYS A 161 -16.02 14.57 -9.28
C LYS A 161 -16.78 13.45 -8.60
N ALA A 162 -16.38 13.14 -7.38
CA ALA A 162 -17.08 12.21 -6.50
C ALA A 162 -17.57 12.96 -5.26
N ILE A 163 -18.86 12.83 -4.98
CA ILE A 163 -19.49 13.39 -3.79
C ILE A 163 -19.64 12.27 -2.78
N VAL A 164 -18.95 12.39 -1.66
CA VAL A 164 -19.05 11.44 -0.55
C VAL A 164 -20.48 11.49 0.00
N PRO A 165 -21.19 10.35 0.16
CA PRO A 165 -22.53 10.35 0.73
C PRO A 165 -22.52 10.97 2.14
N ALA A 166 -23.45 11.90 2.40
CA ALA A 166 -23.44 12.71 3.63
C ALA A 166 -23.54 11.90 4.95
N ALA A 167 -24.01 10.65 4.89
CA ALA A 167 -24.08 9.77 6.05
C ALA A 167 -22.74 9.09 6.41
N MET A 168 -21.70 9.27 5.58
CA MET A 168 -20.39 8.64 5.76
C MET A 168 -19.45 9.54 6.56
N LEU A 169 -18.88 8.96 7.61
CA LEU A 169 -17.85 9.57 8.45
C LEU A 169 -16.49 8.94 8.12
N LYS A 170 -15.39 9.67 8.38
CA LYS A 170 -14.01 9.17 8.18
C LYS A 170 -13.79 8.51 6.81
N TYR A 171 -14.27 9.19 5.76
CA TYR A 171 -14.07 8.72 4.39
C TYR A 171 -12.60 8.83 4.00
N HIS A 172 -12.00 7.69 3.65
CA HIS A 172 -10.60 7.60 3.25
C HIS A 172 -10.51 6.76 1.98
N VAL A 173 -9.99 7.36 0.91
CA VAL A 173 -9.69 6.62 -0.32
C VAL A 173 -8.43 5.78 -0.08
N GLN A 174 -8.48 4.50 -0.44
CA GLN A 174 -7.42 3.55 -0.13
C GLN A 174 -6.65 3.12 -1.39
N GLY A 175 -7.32 2.48 -2.35
CA GLY A 175 -6.69 1.92 -3.54
C GLY A 175 -7.48 2.18 -4.82
N TRP A 176 -6.77 2.09 -5.94
CA TRP A 176 -7.23 2.53 -7.27
C TRP A 176 -6.87 1.52 -8.34
N ASP A 177 -7.62 1.53 -9.42
CA ASP A 177 -7.25 0.85 -10.66
C ASP A 177 -7.78 1.58 -11.90
N VAL A 178 -7.03 1.50 -12.99
CA VAL A 178 -7.35 2.19 -14.25
C VAL A 178 -7.11 1.26 -15.43
N ASP A 179 -8.15 1.06 -16.24
CA ASP A 179 -8.05 0.37 -17.52
C ASP A 179 -8.26 1.36 -18.69
N GLU A 180 -8.43 0.85 -19.90
CA GLU A 180 -8.64 1.67 -21.08
C GLU A 180 -9.93 2.50 -21.03
N ARG A 181 -10.94 2.06 -20.27
CA ARG A 181 -12.32 2.56 -20.31
C ARG A 181 -12.77 3.20 -19.00
N HIS A 182 -12.21 2.82 -17.86
CA HIS A 182 -12.69 3.19 -16.54
C HIS A 182 -11.54 3.52 -15.58
N ILE A 183 -11.90 4.34 -14.59
CA ILE A 183 -11.12 4.56 -13.37
C ILE A 183 -11.98 4.09 -12.21
N ALA A 184 -11.44 3.24 -11.35
CA ALA A 184 -12.10 2.76 -10.15
C ALA A 184 -11.25 3.00 -8.90
N TRP A 185 -11.93 3.15 -7.77
CA TRP A 185 -11.29 3.19 -6.46
C TRP A 185 -12.20 2.60 -5.40
N TYR A 186 -11.61 2.22 -4.28
CA TYR A 186 -12.37 1.96 -3.07
C TYR A 186 -11.99 2.91 -1.96
N ALA A 187 -12.96 3.18 -1.11
CA ALA A 187 -12.79 3.99 0.08
C ALA A 187 -13.37 3.27 1.29
N THR A 188 -12.68 3.39 2.42
CA THR A 188 -13.22 2.98 3.73
C THR A 188 -13.92 4.18 4.36
N ALA A 189 -15.06 3.94 4.98
CA ALA A 189 -15.79 4.93 5.76
C ALA A 189 -16.45 4.27 6.98
N GLU A 190 -16.99 5.09 7.87
CA GLU A 190 -17.82 4.66 8.98
C GLU A 190 -19.24 5.20 8.80
N ARG A 191 -20.25 4.36 9.07
CA ARG A 191 -21.64 4.81 9.21
C ARG A 191 -21.87 5.34 10.63
N ARG A 192 -23.05 5.94 10.85
CA ARG A 192 -23.52 6.25 12.21
C ARG A 192 -23.45 4.97 13.06
N PHE A 193 -23.02 5.12 14.32
CA PHE A 193 -22.75 4.02 15.26
C PHE A 193 -21.45 3.21 15.04
N GLY A 194 -20.59 3.64 14.11
CA GLY A 194 -19.21 3.13 13.99
C GLY A 194 -19.08 1.82 13.21
N GLU A 195 -20.08 1.46 12.40
CA GLU A 195 -19.98 0.36 11.45
C GLU A 195 -19.04 0.75 10.30
N GLU A 196 -17.96 -0.02 10.11
CA GLU A 196 -17.05 0.13 8.97
C GLU A 196 -17.71 -0.35 7.69
N VAL A 197 -17.58 0.46 6.63
CA VAL A 197 -18.09 0.17 5.29
C VAL A 197 -17.00 0.46 4.27
N THR A 198 -16.90 -0.41 3.27
CA THR A 198 -16.08 -0.18 2.08
C THR A 198 -16.98 0.18 0.91
N LEU A 199 -16.66 1.27 0.24
CA LEU A 199 -17.40 1.86 -0.88
C LEU A 199 -16.56 1.72 -2.14
N PHE A 200 -17.10 1.07 -3.17
CA PHE A 200 -16.47 0.92 -4.47
C PHE A 200 -17.06 1.92 -5.45
N TRP A 201 -16.20 2.65 -6.14
CA TRP A 201 -16.59 3.70 -7.07
C TRP A 201 -15.97 3.47 -8.43
N ALA A 202 -16.64 3.97 -9.47
CA ALA A 202 -16.11 3.97 -10.82
C ALA A 202 -16.56 5.22 -11.60
N VAL A 203 -15.79 5.58 -12.61
CA VAL A 203 -16.12 6.60 -13.61
C VAL A 203 -15.51 6.21 -14.97
N PRO A 204 -16.11 6.58 -16.11
CA PRO A 204 -15.44 6.44 -17.40
C PRO A 204 -14.10 7.19 -17.41
N ARG A 205 -13.10 6.65 -18.09
CA ARG A 205 -11.74 7.23 -18.17
C ARG A 205 -11.73 8.60 -18.84
N GLU A 206 -12.61 8.80 -19.81
CA GLU A 206 -12.85 10.09 -20.48
C GLU A 206 -13.44 11.16 -19.56
N GLY A 207 -13.99 10.74 -18.41
CA GLY A 207 -14.55 11.59 -17.39
C GLY A 207 -16.06 11.42 -17.21
N GLY A 208 -16.63 12.28 -16.36
CA GLY A 208 -18.05 12.30 -16.05
C GLY A 208 -18.34 12.24 -14.56
N THR A 209 -19.54 11.78 -14.22
CA THR A 209 -19.98 11.65 -12.82
C THR A 209 -19.52 10.32 -12.26
N ALA A 210 -18.74 10.37 -11.19
CA ALA A 210 -18.41 9.17 -10.42
C ALA A 210 -19.67 8.55 -9.82
N ARG A 211 -19.76 7.22 -9.89
CA ARG A 211 -20.88 6.47 -9.34
C ARG A 211 -20.40 5.44 -8.34
N LEU A 212 -21.21 5.24 -7.29
CA LEU A 212 -21.02 4.17 -6.34
C LEU A 212 -21.45 2.87 -7.01
N VAL A 213 -20.49 1.96 -7.22
CA VAL A 213 -20.72 0.63 -7.81
C VAL A 213 -21.34 -0.30 -6.78
N HIS A 214 -20.75 -0.35 -5.58
CA HIS A 214 -21.21 -1.23 -4.53
C HIS A 214 -20.74 -0.75 -3.14
N SER A 215 -21.35 -1.28 -2.08
CA SER A 215 -20.89 -1.06 -0.70
C SER A 215 -20.94 -2.35 0.10
N VAL A 216 -19.83 -2.71 0.74
CA VAL A 216 -19.73 -3.89 1.61
C VAL A 216 -19.57 -3.44 3.05
N SER A 217 -20.41 -3.92 3.95
CA SER A 217 -20.38 -3.58 5.38
C SER A 217 -20.20 -4.85 6.21
N GLY A 218 -19.37 -4.77 7.26
CA GLY A 218 -19.17 -5.86 8.22
C GLY A 218 -18.45 -7.10 7.66
N GLY A 219 -17.66 -7.74 8.51
CA GLY A 219 -16.99 -9.01 8.21
C GLY A 219 -15.74 -8.91 7.31
N PRO A 220 -15.13 -10.06 6.98
CA PRO A 220 -13.86 -10.10 6.22
C PRO A 220 -13.96 -9.51 4.81
N ALA A 221 -15.11 -9.63 4.15
CA ALA A 221 -15.32 -9.11 2.79
C ALA A 221 -15.22 -7.58 2.68
N ALA A 222 -15.43 -6.85 3.80
CA ALA A 222 -15.26 -5.40 3.84
C ALA A 222 -13.79 -4.97 3.98
N GLN A 223 -12.89 -5.88 4.38
CA GLN A 223 -11.47 -5.59 4.58
C GLN A 223 -10.72 -5.76 3.25
N VAL A 224 -10.89 -4.80 2.35
CA VAL A 224 -10.29 -4.81 1.01
C VAL A 224 -8.79 -4.52 1.08
N ASP A 225 -8.01 -5.38 0.42
CA ASP A 225 -6.56 -5.28 0.26
C ASP A 225 -6.20 -4.58 -1.05
N ARG A 226 -6.76 -5.05 -2.17
CA ARG A 226 -6.49 -4.52 -3.51
C ARG A 226 -7.73 -4.62 -4.40
N ILE A 227 -7.82 -3.73 -5.37
CA ILE A 227 -8.81 -3.79 -6.46
C ILE A 227 -8.09 -3.87 -7.81
N ALA A 228 -8.78 -4.37 -8.82
CA ALA A 228 -8.37 -4.23 -10.22
C ALA A 228 -9.59 -4.20 -11.13
N LEU A 229 -9.48 -3.53 -12.26
CA LEU A 229 -10.42 -3.59 -13.37
C LEU A 229 -10.06 -4.78 -14.24
N THR A 230 -11.07 -5.55 -14.64
CA THR A 230 -10.90 -6.79 -15.41
C THR A 230 -10.87 -6.56 -16.93
N GLY A 231 -11.17 -5.35 -17.39
CA GLY A 231 -11.27 -4.98 -18.81
C GLY A 231 -12.59 -5.38 -19.49
N ASP A 232 -13.36 -6.32 -18.92
CA ASP A 232 -14.67 -6.76 -19.41
C ASP A 232 -15.86 -6.03 -18.75
N GLY A 233 -15.59 -4.87 -18.15
CA GLY A 233 -16.62 -4.08 -17.46
C GLY A 233 -16.92 -4.58 -16.05
N ARG A 234 -15.98 -5.29 -15.41
CA ARG A 234 -16.08 -5.72 -14.00
C ARG A 234 -14.94 -5.14 -13.17
N LEU A 235 -15.14 -5.16 -11.86
CA LEU A 235 -14.13 -4.88 -10.85
C LEU A 235 -13.86 -6.15 -10.07
N ALA A 236 -12.59 -6.52 -9.96
CA ALA A 236 -12.09 -7.52 -9.04
C ALA A 236 -11.56 -6.86 -7.76
N TYR A 237 -11.68 -7.53 -6.63
CA TYR A 237 -10.98 -7.13 -5.41
C TYR A 237 -10.58 -8.34 -4.57
N SER A 238 -9.50 -8.20 -3.81
CA SER A 238 -9.09 -9.18 -2.79
C SER A 238 -9.27 -8.62 -1.38
N THR A 239 -9.40 -9.52 -0.41
CA THR A 239 -9.46 -9.13 1.01
C THR A 239 -8.10 -9.31 1.71
N VAL A 240 -7.93 -8.64 2.84
CA VAL A 240 -6.73 -8.75 3.69
C VAL A 240 -6.55 -10.18 4.23
N THR A 241 -7.64 -10.94 4.35
CA THR A 241 -7.61 -12.33 4.84
C THR A 241 -7.47 -13.37 3.72
N GLY A 242 -7.40 -12.94 2.46
CA GLY A 242 -7.48 -13.82 1.29
C GLY A 242 -8.89 -13.90 0.70
N GLY A 243 -8.99 -14.33 -0.55
CA GLY A 243 -10.24 -14.38 -1.29
C GLY A 243 -10.30 -13.28 -2.32
N VAL A 244 -10.61 -13.65 -3.58
CA VAL A 244 -10.83 -12.71 -4.68
C VAL A 244 -12.30 -12.77 -5.10
N PHE A 245 -12.90 -11.59 -5.28
CA PHE A 245 -14.29 -11.43 -5.68
C PHE A 245 -14.36 -10.53 -6.90
N THR A 246 -15.44 -10.66 -7.68
CA THR A 246 -15.72 -9.77 -8.81
C THR A 246 -17.15 -9.24 -8.74
N MET A 247 -17.34 -8.01 -9.20
CA MET A 247 -18.66 -7.38 -9.33
C MET A 247 -18.75 -6.66 -10.68
N PRO A 248 -19.92 -6.63 -11.32
CA PRO A 248 -20.09 -5.85 -12.54
C PRO A 248 -19.93 -4.37 -12.22
N LEU A 249 -19.32 -3.61 -13.13
CA LEU A 249 -19.21 -2.18 -12.96
C LEU A 249 -20.58 -1.57 -13.10
N ASP A 250 -21.38 -1.90 -14.11
CA ASP A 250 -22.63 -1.22 -14.53
C ASP A 250 -23.80 -1.20 -13.52
N GLY A 251 -23.56 -1.65 -12.29
CA GLY A 251 -24.56 -1.87 -11.26
C GLY A 251 -25.51 -0.71 -10.93
N THR A 252 -26.80 -0.94 -11.16
CA THR A 252 -27.89 -0.47 -10.29
C THR A 252 -27.73 -1.13 -8.92
N LEU A 253 -27.99 -0.41 -7.82
CA LEU A 253 -27.88 -0.95 -6.44
C LEU A 253 -28.98 -1.99 -6.12
N ASP A 254 -29.10 -3.04 -6.93
CA ASP A 254 -29.91 -4.23 -6.67
C ASP A 254 -29.01 -5.46 -6.48
N ARG A 255 -29.60 -6.58 -6.01
CA ARG A 255 -28.89 -7.81 -5.64
C ARG A 255 -28.11 -8.47 -6.80
N SER A 256 -28.33 -8.10 -8.06
CA SER A 256 -27.54 -8.63 -9.19
C SER A 256 -26.09 -8.12 -9.20
N THR A 257 -25.77 -7.16 -8.33
CA THR A 257 -24.44 -6.54 -8.20
C THR A 257 -23.64 -7.01 -6.99
N ASP A 258 -24.15 -8.01 -6.25
CA ASP A 258 -23.42 -8.57 -5.11
C ASP A 258 -22.09 -9.20 -5.59
N PRO A 259 -20.97 -8.99 -4.85
CA PRO A 259 -19.69 -9.58 -5.20
C PRO A 259 -19.75 -11.11 -5.28
N ALA A 260 -19.34 -11.66 -6.42
CA ALA A 260 -19.23 -13.10 -6.64
C ALA A 260 -17.79 -13.57 -6.40
N PRO A 261 -17.56 -14.65 -5.63
CA PRO A 261 -16.22 -15.18 -5.44
C PRO A 261 -15.66 -15.71 -6.78
N VAL A 262 -14.36 -15.50 -7.00
CA VAL A 262 -13.63 -16.12 -8.12
C VAL A 262 -13.28 -17.56 -7.72
N PRO A 263 -13.68 -18.58 -8.50
CA PRO A 263 -13.40 -19.98 -8.18
C PRO A 263 -11.90 -20.26 -8.00
N GLY A 264 -11.52 -20.93 -6.91
CA GLY A 264 -10.12 -21.32 -6.66
C GLY A 264 -9.21 -20.19 -6.15
N ALA A 265 -9.80 -19.05 -5.75
CA ALA A 265 -9.10 -17.87 -5.27
C ALA A 265 -9.31 -17.58 -3.77
N GLU A 266 -9.79 -18.56 -3.00
CA GLU A 266 -10.22 -18.40 -1.59
C GLU A 266 -9.09 -17.95 -0.66
N ASP A 267 -7.86 -18.40 -0.92
CA ASP A 267 -6.65 -18.05 -0.16
C ASP A 267 -5.69 -17.13 -0.95
N LEU A 268 -6.16 -16.55 -2.05
CA LEU A 268 -5.34 -15.73 -2.94
C LEU A 268 -5.57 -14.24 -2.68
N HIS A 269 -4.54 -13.46 -2.99
CA HIS A 269 -4.50 -12.01 -2.95
C HIS A 269 -4.19 -11.46 -4.33
N LEU A 270 -4.92 -10.43 -4.74
CA LEU A 270 -4.75 -9.81 -6.04
C LEU A 270 -3.39 -9.11 -6.08
N GLN A 271 -2.64 -9.33 -7.15
CA GLN A 271 -1.39 -8.60 -7.41
C GLN A 271 -1.64 -7.52 -8.46
N GLN A 272 -2.16 -7.93 -9.61
CA GLN A 272 -2.62 -7.11 -10.72
C GLN A 272 -3.51 -8.00 -11.55
N TRP A 273 -4.66 -7.57 -12.02
CA TRP A 273 -5.48 -8.45 -12.85
C TRP A 273 -4.72 -8.90 -14.12
N PRO A 274 -4.76 -10.20 -14.49
CA PRO A 274 -5.49 -11.32 -13.88
C PRO A 274 -4.67 -12.15 -12.87
N TRP A 275 -3.52 -11.66 -12.41
CA TRP A 275 -2.58 -12.37 -11.53
C TRP A 275 -2.85 -12.17 -10.02
N ALA A 276 -2.80 -13.27 -9.29
CA ALA A 276 -2.92 -13.34 -7.84
C ALA A 276 -1.84 -14.25 -7.21
N GLY A 277 -1.58 -14.09 -5.92
CA GLY A 277 -0.61 -14.91 -5.17
C GLY A 277 -1.11 -15.36 -3.80
N ASP A 278 -0.43 -16.32 -3.17
CA ASP A 278 -0.75 -16.83 -1.82
C ASP A 278 -0.24 -15.92 -0.69
N ARG A 279 0.13 -14.68 -1.02
CA ARG A 279 0.62 -13.68 -0.07
C ARG A 279 -0.03 -12.34 -0.37
N PRO A 280 -0.47 -11.61 0.66
CA PRO A 280 -0.89 -10.24 0.47
C PRO A 280 0.28 -9.41 -0.03
N ALA A 281 -0.09 -8.34 -0.73
CA ALA A 281 0.83 -7.28 -1.04
C ALA A 281 1.17 -6.53 0.28
N GLY A 282 2.45 -6.42 0.60
CA GLY A 282 2.94 -5.69 1.77
C GLY A 282 2.93 -6.46 3.10
N TYR A 283 2.65 -5.73 4.19
CA TYR A 283 2.76 -6.20 5.56
C TYR A 283 1.64 -7.19 5.94
N GLY A 284 1.86 -8.47 5.63
CA GLY A 284 1.12 -9.57 6.26
C GLY A 284 1.61 -9.88 7.68
N ALA A 285 0.92 -10.78 8.37
CA ALA A 285 1.32 -11.29 9.69
C ALA A 285 2.70 -12.00 9.68
N ASP A 286 3.18 -12.37 8.50
CA ASP A 286 4.47 -13.03 8.28
C ASP A 286 5.20 -12.40 7.07
N PRO A 287 5.81 -11.22 7.23
CA PRO A 287 6.49 -10.53 6.15
C PRO A 287 7.74 -11.28 5.65
N GLY A 288 8.28 -12.20 6.47
CA GLY A 288 9.47 -12.99 6.12
C GLY A 288 9.17 -14.17 5.21
N ARG A 289 7.92 -14.62 5.10
CA ARG A 289 7.57 -15.80 4.31
C ARG A 289 7.56 -15.51 2.82
N ASN A 290 8.12 -16.45 2.05
CA ASN A 290 8.10 -16.42 0.59
C ASN A 290 6.68 -16.65 0.05
N GLN A 291 6.41 -16.01 -1.09
CA GLN A 291 5.31 -16.41 -1.96
C GLN A 291 5.61 -17.79 -2.55
N GLY A 292 4.60 -18.66 -2.57
CA GLY A 292 4.70 -20.04 -3.08
C GLY A 292 4.08 -20.23 -4.46
N VAL A 293 3.13 -19.38 -4.86
CA VAL A 293 2.42 -19.52 -6.14
C VAL A 293 2.00 -18.17 -6.72
N VAL A 294 2.01 -18.10 -8.04
CA VAL A 294 1.35 -17.06 -8.85
C VAL A 294 0.25 -17.74 -9.67
N VAL A 295 -0.96 -17.19 -9.68
CA VAL A 295 -2.15 -17.78 -10.32
C VAL A 295 -2.77 -16.77 -11.26
N ASN A 296 -3.04 -17.19 -12.50
CA ASN A 296 -3.87 -16.45 -13.42
C ASN A 296 -5.34 -16.78 -13.16
N LEU A 297 -6.13 -15.80 -12.77
CA LEU A 297 -7.52 -15.97 -12.36
C LEU A 297 -8.50 -16.15 -13.53
N GLU A 298 -8.11 -15.76 -14.75
CA GLU A 298 -8.94 -15.96 -15.94
C GLU A 298 -8.79 -17.38 -16.51
N THR A 299 -7.55 -17.89 -16.52
CA THR A 299 -7.23 -19.20 -17.13
C THR A 299 -7.14 -20.33 -16.10
N GLY A 300 -7.05 -20.00 -14.82
CA GLY A 300 -6.75 -20.95 -13.74
C GLY A 300 -5.30 -21.46 -13.73
N GLU A 301 -4.42 -20.92 -14.58
CA GLU A 301 -3.00 -21.32 -14.63
C GLU A 301 -2.33 -21.06 -13.28
N ARG A 302 -1.67 -22.08 -12.71
CA ARG A 302 -0.92 -21.98 -11.45
C ARG A 302 0.56 -22.18 -11.72
N ARG A 303 1.38 -21.19 -11.36
CA ARG A 303 2.83 -21.24 -11.50
C ARG A 303 3.50 -21.28 -10.13
N PRO A 304 4.23 -22.35 -9.78
CA PRO A 304 4.94 -22.43 -8.52
C PRO A 304 6.13 -21.46 -8.49
N VAL A 305 6.29 -20.76 -7.37
CA VAL A 305 7.46 -19.91 -7.10
C VAL A 305 8.58 -20.78 -6.53
N ARG A 306 9.74 -20.77 -7.16
CA ARG A 306 10.93 -21.50 -6.68
C ARG A 306 11.91 -20.56 -6.01
N ALA A 307 11.64 -20.21 -4.75
CA ALA A 307 12.60 -19.48 -3.93
C ALA A 307 13.72 -20.41 -3.43
N ALA A 308 14.97 -19.94 -3.47
CA ALA A 308 16.08 -20.66 -2.85
C ALA A 308 15.95 -20.67 -1.31
N ALA A 309 16.50 -21.69 -0.65
CA ALA A 309 16.35 -21.90 0.78
C ALA A 309 16.95 -20.76 1.64
N ASP A 310 17.91 -20.02 1.09
CA ASP A 310 18.58 -18.89 1.73
C ASP A 310 17.89 -17.53 1.47
N VAL A 311 16.78 -17.53 0.70
CA VAL A 311 16.02 -16.32 0.38
C VAL A 311 14.73 -16.29 1.18
N ARG A 312 14.38 -15.10 1.68
CA ARG A 312 13.15 -14.83 2.41
C ARG A 312 12.40 -13.63 1.81
N ALA A 313 11.18 -13.41 2.26
CA ALA A 313 10.28 -12.32 1.84
C ALA A 313 10.11 -12.20 0.30
N MET A 314 10.26 -13.30 -0.44
CA MET A 314 10.13 -13.32 -1.89
C MET A 314 8.71 -12.91 -2.31
N ARG A 315 8.60 -11.94 -3.21
CA ARG A 315 7.37 -11.52 -3.89
C ARG A 315 7.59 -11.57 -5.39
N CYS A 316 6.64 -12.15 -6.11
CA CYS A 316 6.77 -12.42 -7.53
C CYS A 316 5.61 -11.82 -8.31
N GLY A 317 5.92 -11.31 -9.50
CA GLY A 317 4.98 -11.16 -10.60
C GLY A 317 4.97 -12.43 -11.46
N PRO A 318 4.39 -12.37 -12.67
CA PRO A 318 4.32 -13.53 -13.56
C PRO A 318 5.69 -13.99 -14.10
N THR A 319 6.71 -13.14 -14.09
CA THR A 319 8.04 -13.47 -14.65
C THR A 319 9.16 -13.33 -13.64
N TRP A 320 9.16 -12.26 -12.86
CA TRP A 320 10.25 -11.89 -11.96
C TRP A 320 9.82 -11.96 -10.50
N CYS A 321 10.81 -12.15 -9.65
CA CYS A 321 10.68 -12.15 -8.22
C CYS A 321 11.74 -11.26 -7.59
N VAL A 322 11.36 -10.62 -6.49
CA VAL A 322 12.24 -9.83 -5.62
C VAL A 322 12.13 -10.37 -4.21
N GLY A 323 13.26 -10.65 -3.58
CA GLY A 323 13.34 -11.12 -2.20
C GLY A 323 14.61 -10.62 -1.53
N GLU A 324 14.91 -11.15 -0.35
CA GLU A 324 16.13 -10.81 0.37
C GLU A 324 16.84 -12.05 0.92
N ARG A 325 18.17 -11.99 0.92
CA ARG A 325 19.06 -13.01 1.46
C ARG A 325 19.96 -12.36 2.49
N ARG A 326 20.37 -13.13 3.50
CA ARG A 326 21.43 -12.71 4.42
C ARG A 326 22.79 -13.09 3.82
N GLY A 327 23.66 -12.11 3.60
CA GLY A 327 25.03 -12.33 3.18
C GLY A 327 25.90 -12.91 4.30
N ASP A 328 27.12 -13.33 3.94
CA ASP A 328 28.08 -13.92 4.90
C ASP A 328 28.57 -12.89 5.93
N ASP A 329 28.52 -11.61 5.57
CA ASP A 329 28.74 -10.45 6.46
C ASP A 329 27.54 -10.15 7.40
N GLY A 330 26.47 -10.94 7.30
CA GLY A 330 25.25 -10.78 8.07
C GLY A 330 24.31 -9.69 7.56
N LEU A 331 24.65 -8.97 6.48
CA LEU A 331 23.83 -7.92 5.91
C LEU A 331 22.73 -8.50 5.01
N MET A 332 21.57 -7.85 4.98
CA MET A 332 20.50 -8.23 4.06
C MET A 332 20.80 -7.68 2.67
N ARG A 333 20.62 -8.52 1.65
CA ARG A 333 20.86 -8.18 0.25
C ARG A 333 19.65 -8.53 -0.60
N ALA A 334 19.27 -7.64 -1.50
CA ALA A 334 18.18 -7.87 -2.43
C ALA A 334 18.59 -8.96 -3.42
N VAL A 335 17.65 -9.83 -3.72
CA VAL A 335 17.80 -10.88 -4.72
C VAL A 335 16.70 -10.69 -5.75
N VAL A 336 17.08 -10.69 -7.02
CA VAL A 336 16.15 -10.75 -8.15
C VAL A 336 16.34 -12.07 -8.88
N GLN A 337 15.25 -12.73 -9.28
CA GLN A 337 15.31 -13.99 -10.01
C GLN A 337 14.05 -14.19 -10.86
N ARG A 338 14.09 -15.12 -11.81
CA ARG A 338 12.89 -15.60 -12.51
C ARG A 338 12.02 -16.42 -11.56
N LEU A 339 10.75 -16.57 -11.90
CA LEU A 339 9.76 -17.34 -11.14
C LEU A 339 10.21 -18.79 -10.85
N ASP A 340 10.91 -19.40 -11.81
CA ASP A 340 11.46 -20.76 -11.73
C ASP A 340 12.79 -20.88 -10.96
N GLY A 341 13.31 -19.77 -10.42
CA GLY A 341 14.56 -19.71 -9.68
C GLY A 341 15.80 -19.46 -10.54
N THR A 342 15.66 -19.40 -11.86
CA THR A 342 16.78 -19.13 -12.77
C THR A 342 17.12 -17.65 -12.84
N GLN A 343 18.27 -17.34 -13.46
CA GLN A 343 18.79 -15.98 -13.65
C GLN A 343 18.84 -15.15 -12.35
N ARG A 344 19.11 -15.83 -11.23
CA ARG A 344 19.26 -15.20 -9.92
C ARG A 344 20.44 -14.23 -9.94
N ARG A 345 20.22 -13.02 -9.43
CA ARG A 345 21.23 -11.98 -9.22
C ARG A 345 21.06 -11.40 -7.82
N GLU A 346 22.17 -11.20 -7.15
CA GLU A 346 22.24 -10.42 -5.91
C GLU A 346 22.53 -8.96 -6.29
N LEU A 347 21.88 -8.02 -5.60
CA LEU A 347 22.10 -6.60 -5.83
C LEU A 347 22.92 -6.03 -4.68
N ASP A 348 24.18 -5.72 -4.98
CA ASP A 348 25.14 -5.23 -4.00
C ASP A 348 24.71 -3.89 -3.39
N GLY A 349 24.87 -3.77 -2.07
CA GLY A 349 24.51 -2.55 -1.34
C GLY A 349 23.01 -2.27 -1.29
N LEU A 350 22.15 -3.19 -1.74
CA LEU A 350 20.70 -3.03 -1.76
C LEU A 350 20.00 -4.13 -0.98
N ARG A 351 18.84 -3.83 -0.40
CA ARG A 351 17.94 -4.79 0.27
C ARG A 351 16.52 -4.60 -0.24
N ALA A 352 15.73 -5.67 -0.24
CA ALA A 352 14.31 -5.56 -0.58
C ALA A 352 13.61 -4.56 0.35
N TYR A 353 12.61 -3.86 -0.18
CA TYR A 353 11.76 -2.93 0.58
C TYR A 353 10.38 -3.57 0.78
N PRO A 354 10.15 -4.38 1.83
CA PRO A 354 8.92 -5.18 1.95
C PRO A 354 7.66 -4.32 2.09
N ALA A 355 7.82 -3.07 2.52
CA ALA A 355 6.73 -2.14 2.80
C ALA A 355 5.99 -1.61 1.55
N LEU A 356 6.56 -1.76 0.35
CA LEU A 356 6.07 -1.10 -0.87
C LEU A 356 5.68 -2.06 -2.00
N ASP A 357 5.60 -3.36 -1.72
CA ASP A 357 5.55 -4.39 -2.75
C ASP A 357 6.71 -4.21 -3.72
N GLY A 358 7.90 -4.62 -3.27
CA GLY A 358 9.19 -4.34 -3.90
C GLY A 358 9.37 -4.79 -5.35
N LEU A 359 8.33 -5.28 -6.03
CA LEU A 359 8.26 -5.51 -7.47
C LEU A 359 7.04 -4.78 -8.06
N ILE A 360 7.29 -4.02 -9.12
CA ILE A 360 6.35 -3.15 -9.80
C ILE A 360 6.35 -3.52 -11.28
N ASP A 361 5.17 -3.75 -11.85
CA ASP A 361 4.94 -4.12 -13.26
C ASP A 361 5.82 -5.25 -13.77
N ASP A 362 6.18 -6.18 -12.88
CA ASP A 362 7.07 -7.31 -13.20
C ASP A 362 8.41 -6.86 -13.84
N ARG A 363 8.85 -5.61 -13.59
CA ARG A 363 10.05 -5.01 -14.21
C ARG A 363 10.88 -4.20 -13.22
N PHE A 364 10.25 -3.38 -12.40
CA PHE A 364 10.95 -2.44 -11.54
C PHE A 364 10.95 -2.93 -10.09
N ALA A 365 12.12 -3.04 -9.48
CA ALA A 365 12.25 -3.34 -8.07
C ALA A 365 12.43 -2.06 -7.25
N VAL A 366 11.60 -1.85 -6.21
CA VAL A 366 11.79 -0.77 -5.24
C VAL A 366 12.49 -1.32 -4.02
N LEU A 367 13.68 -0.79 -3.76
CA LEU A 367 14.67 -1.33 -2.81
C LEU A 367 15.13 -0.22 -1.85
N SER A 368 15.82 -0.59 -0.77
CA SER A 368 16.59 0.37 0.05
C SER A 368 18.06 0.05 0.03
N VAL A 369 18.88 1.03 0.40
CA VAL A 369 20.32 0.85 0.57
C VAL A 369 20.60 0.04 1.84
N THR A 370 21.46 -0.95 1.73
CA THR A 370 21.94 -1.78 2.84
C THR A 370 22.96 -0.99 3.66
N GLY A 371 22.84 -1.02 4.99
CA GLY A 371 23.80 -0.38 5.90
C GLY A 371 23.37 1.01 6.42
N GLY A 372 22.27 1.60 5.94
CA GLY A 372 21.69 2.78 6.60
C GLY A 372 21.05 2.40 7.93
N ASP A 373 21.56 2.91 9.05
CA ASP A 373 21.19 2.44 10.38
C ASP A 373 19.68 2.56 10.71
N ALA A 374 19.06 1.40 10.92
CA ALA A 374 18.04 1.22 11.96
C ALA A 374 18.61 0.46 13.19
N ALA A 375 19.88 0.07 13.17
CA ALA A 375 20.45 -0.90 14.12
C ALA A 375 21.88 -0.58 14.63
N GLY A 376 22.36 0.67 14.55
CA GLY A 376 23.57 1.11 15.26
C GLY A 376 24.88 0.45 14.83
N THR A 377 25.05 0.18 13.54
CA THR A 377 26.26 -0.42 12.95
C THR A 377 27.27 0.60 12.41
N GLY A 378 27.00 1.91 12.53
CA GLY A 378 28.04 2.93 12.36
C GLY A 378 28.44 3.22 10.92
N ILE A 379 27.59 2.90 9.95
CA ILE A 379 27.74 3.41 8.58
C ILE A 379 27.04 4.78 8.53
N GLU A 380 27.83 5.85 8.61
CA GLU A 380 27.35 7.22 8.37
C GLU A 380 26.96 7.38 6.89
N VAL A 381 25.70 7.13 6.57
CA VAL A 381 25.11 7.63 5.33
C VAL A 381 24.76 9.10 5.58
N ALA A 382 25.57 10.02 5.04
CA ALA A 382 25.49 11.46 5.32
C ALA A 382 24.12 12.12 5.03
N SER A 383 23.21 11.43 4.33
CA SER A 383 21.74 11.58 4.39
C SER A 383 21.15 10.48 3.49
N PRO A 384 20.33 9.54 4.00
CA PRO A 384 19.94 8.38 3.22
C PRO A 384 19.00 8.75 2.05
N PRO A 385 19.28 8.34 0.79
CA PRO A 385 18.21 8.17 -0.20
C PRO A 385 17.22 7.12 0.33
N VAL A 386 15.95 7.53 0.46
CA VAL A 386 14.89 6.78 1.17
C VAL A 386 14.37 5.57 0.37
N ALA A 387 14.63 5.48 -0.94
CA ALA A 387 14.46 4.26 -1.74
C ALA A 387 15.34 4.32 -3.01
N VAL A 388 15.55 3.18 -3.65
CA VAL A 388 16.09 3.12 -5.01
C VAL A 388 15.14 2.32 -5.91
N VAL A 389 15.19 2.61 -7.20
CA VAL A 389 14.46 1.86 -8.22
C VAL A 389 15.48 1.16 -9.09
N HIS A 390 15.33 -0.15 -9.23
CA HIS A 390 16.15 -0.99 -10.11
C HIS A 390 15.29 -1.51 -11.26
N ASP A 391 15.64 -1.18 -12.49
CA ASP A 391 15.03 -1.78 -13.68
C ASP A 391 15.69 -3.13 -13.96
N ILE A 392 14.96 -4.22 -13.69
CA ILE A 392 15.48 -5.59 -13.82
C ILE A 392 15.85 -5.91 -15.29
N GLY A 393 15.15 -5.28 -16.25
CA GLY A 393 15.35 -5.50 -17.67
C GLY A 393 16.68 -4.92 -18.18
N THR A 394 17.01 -3.70 -17.75
CA THR A 394 18.22 -2.98 -18.19
C THR A 394 19.39 -3.10 -17.21
N GLY A 395 19.12 -3.47 -15.96
CA GLY A 395 20.10 -3.48 -14.87
C GLY A 395 20.41 -2.10 -14.30
N VAL A 396 19.73 -1.06 -14.79
CA VAL A 396 19.95 0.33 -14.38
C VAL A 396 19.28 0.59 -13.02
N THR A 397 20.00 1.28 -12.13
CA THR A 397 19.52 1.65 -10.79
C THR A 397 19.56 3.15 -10.61
N ALA A 398 18.52 3.73 -10.02
CA ALA A 398 18.48 5.15 -9.68
C ALA A 398 17.98 5.40 -8.26
N ALA A 399 18.53 6.43 -7.62
CA ALA A 399 18.05 6.90 -6.33
C ALA A 399 16.75 7.71 -6.48
N VAL A 400 15.79 7.46 -5.60
CA VAL A 400 14.56 8.25 -5.47
C VAL A 400 14.42 8.72 -4.02
N GLY A 401 14.00 9.96 -3.81
CA GLY A 401 13.99 10.57 -2.48
C GLY A 401 15.25 11.39 -2.15
N ALA A 402 15.37 11.77 -0.88
CA ALA A 402 16.24 12.83 -0.34
C ALA A 402 17.73 12.68 -0.73
N THR A 403 18.12 13.26 -1.85
CA THR A 403 19.53 13.45 -2.24
C THR A 403 19.86 14.89 -2.59
N GLU A 404 18.88 15.79 -2.68
CA GLU A 404 19.11 17.15 -3.17
C GLU A 404 18.30 18.18 -2.40
N GLU A 405 19.02 19.18 -1.89
CA GLU A 405 18.53 20.46 -1.35
C GLU A 405 17.32 20.39 -0.39
N GLY A 406 17.57 19.99 0.85
CA GLY A 406 16.73 20.38 1.98
C GLY A 406 15.65 19.38 2.40
N GLY A 407 16.00 18.60 3.44
CA GLY A 407 15.03 17.98 4.34
C GLY A 407 14.57 16.57 3.94
N GLY A 408 14.44 15.69 4.94
CA GLY A 408 13.94 14.34 4.76
C GLY A 408 12.54 14.33 4.13
N GLY A 409 12.43 13.78 2.92
CA GLY A 409 11.18 13.69 2.17
C GLY A 409 10.45 12.37 2.44
N SER A 410 9.13 12.41 2.55
CA SER A 410 8.34 11.19 2.43
C SER A 410 8.40 10.68 1.00
N PHE A 411 8.61 9.37 0.85
CA PHE A 411 8.52 8.65 -0.40
C PHE A 411 7.17 7.92 -0.48
N GLY A 412 6.55 7.93 -1.64
CA GLY A 412 5.27 7.28 -1.90
C GLY A 412 5.24 6.58 -3.26
N ARG A 413 4.42 5.55 -3.35
CA ARG A 413 4.02 4.91 -4.61
C ARG A 413 2.61 5.40 -4.97
N GLY A 414 2.36 5.58 -6.25
CA GLY A 414 1.03 5.78 -6.80
C GLY A 414 0.06 4.72 -6.27
N ALA A 415 -1.18 5.12 -6.03
CA ALA A 415 -2.18 4.25 -5.42
C ALA A 415 -2.79 3.21 -6.37
N SER A 416 -2.35 3.18 -7.64
CA SER A 416 -2.57 2.09 -8.59
C SER A 416 -1.26 1.64 -9.26
N SER A 417 -1.25 0.41 -9.75
CA SER A 417 -0.19 -0.13 -10.62
C SER A 417 -0.60 -0.18 -12.08
N THR A 418 -1.81 0.28 -12.44
CA THR A 418 -2.33 0.25 -13.81
C THR A 418 -2.69 1.67 -14.27
N PRO A 419 -2.52 1.98 -15.57
CA PRO A 419 -1.81 1.17 -16.56
C PRO A 419 -0.28 1.16 -16.34
N SER A 420 0.27 2.14 -15.63
CA SER A 420 1.67 2.14 -15.19
C SER A 420 1.82 2.97 -13.91
N PRO A 421 2.50 2.47 -12.88
CA PRO A 421 2.67 3.15 -11.61
C PRO A 421 3.57 4.38 -11.71
N VAL A 422 3.38 5.27 -10.75
CA VAL A 422 4.27 6.41 -10.49
C VAL A 422 4.90 6.25 -9.11
N LEU A 423 6.11 6.79 -8.95
CA LEU A 423 6.74 6.96 -7.64
C LEU A 423 6.89 8.46 -7.38
N TYR A 424 6.68 8.91 -6.16
CA TYR A 424 6.75 10.33 -5.85
C TYR A 424 7.39 10.58 -4.49
N TRP A 425 8.06 11.72 -4.35
CA TRP A 425 8.64 12.14 -3.09
C TRP A 425 8.53 13.64 -2.90
N ASN A 426 8.42 14.04 -1.64
CA ASN A 426 8.19 15.43 -1.29
C ASN A 426 9.39 16.30 -1.62
N VAL A 427 9.09 17.50 -2.11
CA VAL A 427 9.99 18.65 -2.04
C VAL A 427 9.48 19.54 -0.92
N THR A 428 10.17 19.52 0.23
CA THR A 428 9.86 20.43 1.33
C THR A 428 10.58 21.74 1.10
N GLY A 429 9.83 22.85 1.03
CA GLY A 429 10.42 24.18 1.02
C GLY A 429 11.12 24.49 2.35
N ARG A 430 11.82 25.64 2.44
CA ARG A 430 12.49 26.10 3.68
C ARG A 430 11.55 26.19 4.90
N SER A 431 10.25 26.29 4.64
CA SER A 431 9.20 26.33 5.67
C SER A 431 8.84 24.95 6.26
N GLY A 432 9.42 23.87 5.73
CA GLY A 432 9.05 22.48 6.08
C GLY A 432 7.67 22.06 5.54
N LYS A 433 6.97 22.94 4.82
CA LYS A 433 5.67 22.62 4.21
C LYS A 433 5.88 21.89 2.89
N LEU A 434 4.96 20.96 2.63
CA LEU A 434 4.86 20.30 1.34
C LEU A 434 4.31 21.28 0.30
N GLU A 435 5.16 21.64 -0.65
CA GLU A 435 4.83 22.56 -1.73
C GLU A 435 4.69 21.81 -3.06
N GLU A 436 5.56 20.84 -3.31
CA GLU A 436 5.63 20.10 -4.57
C GLU A 436 6.05 18.64 -4.36
N TYR A 437 5.80 17.83 -5.39
CA TYR A 437 6.35 16.49 -5.52
C TYR A 437 7.34 16.45 -6.67
N TRP A 438 8.42 15.70 -6.49
CA TRP A 438 9.03 15.01 -7.61
C TRP A 438 8.23 13.74 -7.90
N VAL A 439 8.06 13.44 -9.18
CA VAL A 439 7.36 12.25 -9.66
C VAL A 439 8.21 11.56 -10.71
N LEU A 440 8.44 10.26 -10.54
CA LEU A 440 8.97 9.35 -11.54
C LEU A 440 7.79 8.61 -12.19
N ASN A 441 7.56 8.88 -13.46
CA ASN A 441 6.59 8.18 -14.31
C ASN A 441 7.24 6.97 -14.96
N LEU A 442 6.92 5.76 -14.48
CA LEU A 442 7.50 4.54 -15.01
C LEU A 442 7.05 4.23 -16.45
N ALA A 443 5.95 4.82 -16.94
CA ALA A 443 5.52 4.70 -18.33
C ALA A 443 6.44 5.43 -19.31
N ALA A 444 7.26 6.37 -18.82
CA ALA A 444 8.22 7.13 -19.60
C ALA A 444 9.64 6.54 -19.55
N VAL A 445 9.88 5.50 -18.74
CA VAL A 445 11.18 4.81 -18.67
C VAL A 445 11.30 3.83 -19.84
N ARG A 446 12.33 4.03 -20.68
CA ARG A 446 12.60 3.22 -21.87
C ARG A 446 13.58 2.10 -21.56
#